data_AF-A0A935XIA6-F1
#
_entry.id   AF-A0A935XIA6-F1
#
_cell.length_a   1.000
_cell.length_b   1.000
_cell.length_c   1.000
_cell.angle_alpha   90.00
_cell.angle_beta   90.00
_cell.angle_gamma   90.00
#
_symmetry.space_group_name_H-M   'P 1'
#
loop_
_entity.id
_entity.type
_entity.pdbx_description
1 polymer ?
#
loop_
_entity_poly.entity_id
_entity_poly.type
_entity_poly.pdbx_seq_one_letter_code
_entity_poly.pdbx_strand_id
1 'polypeptide(L)'
;MGPNFFSSREGAVLDVRCGDEECAPLLLAWRTEALELATRLGWHDAEAIVRPHPGGAQCFLSAPVDALLTATEVNERAWQVAECVVAGGVAPDRRDAMARLMVHRQHEARPALVALQHEAHARGVTFTYDDECASIGAGAGSARYSLTALPLPEHVDWRAVHDIPVALVTGSNGKTTTTRLIAAMLADAGHVTGLTSTDGVWCAGEMLDHGDYSGPVGARLVLRDRRVTAAVLETARGGMLRRGLATDRCNVAVVTQVSADHMGEYGIHDLRTLAEAKLIVARALVPGGRLVLNADDAMLVALAPAVQAPISWFSLDASSRVVAAHRAAGGEGCLVRDGALWAVGPAGEQSLGDVAAMPITLGGAARYNIANALAASAAALALGVAPSSVRDTLQRFGARPEDNPGRLSLLRYRGARLVVDFVHNPDGWYALWHALRHVPATRRVVVVGQAGDRDDGALDEMANAVWSERPDLVILKELPKYRRGRPAFETRERLARALVAAGAREDALRRTDTEGEALQLALAVAREGDLLVLAVHDDYRGAMQWLQQAGAEVVSSLE
;
A
#
# COMPACT_ATOMS: atom_id res chain seq x y z
N MET A 1 2.22 -0.19 17.34
CA MET A 1 1.58 -0.22 16.01
C MET A 1 1.03 1.17 15.78
N GLY A 2 0.91 1.63 14.54
CA GLY A 2 0.45 2.98 14.28
C GLY A 2 -1.08 3.12 14.28
N PRO A 3 -1.59 4.33 13.96
CA PRO A 3 -3.00 4.59 13.70
C PRO A 3 -3.65 3.57 12.78
N ASN A 4 -4.92 3.29 12.97
CA ASN A 4 -5.70 2.36 12.16
C ASN A 4 -6.90 3.07 11.51
N PHE A 5 -7.79 2.31 10.87
CA PHE A 5 -8.94 2.88 10.17
C PHE A 5 -9.96 3.54 11.10
N PHE A 6 -10.03 3.08 12.33
CA PHE A 6 -11.00 3.53 13.31
C PHE A 6 -10.42 4.71 14.10
N SER A 7 -9.25 4.53 14.71
CA SER A 7 -8.64 5.52 15.62
C SER A 7 -7.14 5.72 15.39
N SER A 8 -6.56 6.75 16.00
CA SER A 8 -5.12 6.86 16.23
C SER A 8 -4.62 5.99 17.38
N ARG A 9 -5.53 5.47 18.22
CA ARG A 9 -5.23 4.56 19.33
C ARG A 9 -5.23 3.10 18.90
N GLU A 10 -4.47 2.28 19.62
CA GLU A 10 -4.57 0.83 19.56
C GLU A 10 -5.91 0.34 20.09
N GLY A 11 -6.33 -0.85 19.64
CA GLY A 11 -7.57 -1.46 20.04
C GLY A 11 -7.85 -2.78 19.34
N ALA A 12 -9.00 -3.35 19.65
CA ALA A 12 -9.50 -4.57 19.05
C ALA A 12 -10.69 -4.27 18.13
N VAL A 13 -10.76 -4.99 17.00
CA VAL A 13 -11.86 -4.91 16.04
C VAL A 13 -12.62 -6.22 16.05
N LEU A 14 -13.95 -6.15 16.16
CA LEU A 14 -14.87 -7.25 15.94
C LEU A 14 -15.63 -7.01 14.63
N ASP A 15 -15.63 -8.00 13.75
CA ASP A 15 -16.40 -8.00 12.50
C ASP A 15 -17.64 -8.87 12.70
N VAL A 16 -18.83 -8.28 12.52
CA VAL A 16 -20.11 -8.90 12.85
C VAL A 16 -21.04 -8.90 11.64
N ARG A 17 -21.89 -9.93 11.57
CA ARG A 17 -23.01 -9.99 10.62
C ARG A 17 -24.30 -9.64 11.33
N CYS A 18 -25.06 -8.73 10.74
CA CYS A 18 -26.34 -8.26 11.26
C CYS A 18 -27.27 -8.01 10.06
N GLY A 19 -28.57 -8.27 10.22
CA GLY A 19 -29.58 -7.86 9.24
C GLY A 19 -29.84 -6.35 9.32
N ASP A 20 -30.22 -5.71 8.22
CA ASP A 20 -30.35 -4.25 8.12
C ASP A 20 -31.30 -3.65 9.18
N GLU A 21 -32.40 -4.34 9.51
CA GLU A 21 -33.40 -3.89 10.49
C GLU A 21 -32.92 -3.99 11.94
N GLU A 22 -32.10 -5.00 12.26
CA GLU A 22 -31.63 -5.29 13.63
C GLU A 22 -30.26 -4.66 13.92
N CYS A 23 -29.52 -4.25 12.87
CA CYS A 23 -28.13 -3.84 13.03
C CYS A 23 -27.99 -2.57 13.88
N ALA A 24 -28.82 -1.55 13.65
CA ALA A 24 -28.71 -0.30 14.41
C ALA A 24 -28.93 -0.48 15.93
N PRO A 25 -29.99 -1.20 16.39
CA PRO A 25 -30.15 -1.57 17.79
C PRO A 25 -28.97 -2.37 18.36
N LEU A 26 -28.48 -3.39 17.65
CA LEU A 26 -27.35 -4.21 18.08
C LEU A 26 -26.08 -3.37 18.29
N LEU A 27 -25.77 -2.50 17.34
CA LEU A 27 -24.58 -1.66 17.38
C LEU A 27 -24.62 -0.63 18.51
N LEU A 28 -25.80 -0.07 18.80
CA LEU A 28 -25.99 0.81 19.94
C LEU A 28 -25.78 0.06 21.26
N ALA A 29 -26.42 -1.11 21.42
CA ALA A 29 -26.30 -1.93 22.62
C ALA A 29 -24.86 -2.41 22.84
N TRP A 30 -24.17 -2.86 21.78
CA TRP A 30 -22.75 -3.21 21.82
C TRP A 30 -21.91 -2.04 22.31
N ARG A 31 -22.10 -0.85 21.74
CA ARG A 31 -21.31 0.33 22.10
C ARG A 31 -21.47 0.70 23.57
N THR A 32 -22.69 0.64 24.10
CA THR A 32 -22.98 0.91 25.50
C THR A 32 -22.29 -0.11 26.42
N GLU A 33 -22.43 -1.41 26.15
CA GLU A 33 -21.82 -2.45 26.99
C GLU A 33 -20.29 -2.40 26.91
N ALA A 34 -19.72 -2.24 25.71
CA ALA A 34 -18.28 -2.18 25.50
C ALA A 34 -17.63 -1.03 26.30
N LEU A 35 -18.23 0.17 26.26
CA LEU A 35 -17.75 1.31 27.04
C LEU A 35 -17.94 1.13 28.55
N GLU A 36 -19.02 0.48 29.00
CA GLU A 36 -19.21 0.18 30.42
C GLU A 36 -18.16 -0.80 30.93
N LEU A 37 -17.90 -1.88 30.18
CA LEU A 37 -16.86 -2.86 30.51
C LEU A 37 -15.47 -2.23 30.50
N ALA A 38 -15.15 -1.43 29.47
CA ALA A 38 -13.89 -0.69 29.37
C ALA A 38 -13.69 0.25 30.57
N THR A 39 -14.72 1.00 30.97
CA THR A 39 -14.68 1.89 32.14
C THR A 39 -14.41 1.13 33.44
N ARG A 40 -15.02 -0.04 33.62
CA ARG A 40 -14.81 -0.90 34.80
C ARG A 40 -13.42 -1.53 34.83
N LEU A 41 -12.82 -1.75 33.67
CA LEU A 41 -11.42 -2.11 33.54
C LEU A 41 -10.49 -0.88 33.75
N GLY A 42 -11.01 0.33 33.91
CA GLY A 42 -10.20 1.54 34.09
C GLY A 42 -9.69 2.15 32.79
N TRP A 43 -10.27 1.80 31.64
CA TRP A 43 -10.02 2.43 30.34
C TRP A 43 -10.99 3.61 30.15
N HIS A 44 -10.84 4.66 30.97
CA HIS A 44 -11.81 5.77 31.01
C HIS A 44 -11.90 6.58 29.71
N ASP A 45 -10.82 6.62 28.93
CA ASP A 45 -10.76 7.32 27.64
C ASP A 45 -10.91 6.36 26.45
N ALA A 46 -11.57 5.21 26.65
CA ALA A 46 -11.79 4.25 25.58
C ALA A 46 -12.73 4.81 24.51
N GLU A 47 -12.33 4.67 23.25
CA GLU A 47 -13.12 4.97 22.07
C GLU A 47 -13.81 3.70 21.58
N ALA A 48 -15.13 3.75 21.44
CA ALA A 48 -15.93 2.71 20.78
C ALA A 48 -16.50 3.25 19.47
N ILE A 49 -15.97 2.76 18.35
CA ILE A 49 -16.26 3.22 16.99
C ILE A 49 -16.91 2.10 16.20
N VAL A 50 -18.02 2.42 15.51
CA VAL A 50 -18.74 1.47 14.65
C VAL A 50 -18.63 1.92 13.21
N ARG A 51 -18.40 0.96 12.30
CA ARG A 51 -18.45 1.15 10.85
C ARG A 51 -19.40 0.13 10.22
N PRO A 52 -20.67 0.51 9.96
CA PRO A 52 -21.59 -0.34 9.23
C PRO A 52 -21.11 -0.58 7.80
N HIS A 53 -21.42 -1.74 7.25
CA HIS A 53 -21.21 -2.06 5.84
C HIS A 53 -22.30 -3.02 5.35
N PRO A 54 -22.47 -3.23 4.03
CA PRO A 54 -23.42 -4.20 3.52
C PRO A 54 -23.24 -5.58 4.19
N GLY A 55 -24.32 -6.09 4.80
CA GLY A 55 -24.37 -7.39 5.47
C GLY A 55 -23.74 -7.46 6.87
N GLY A 56 -23.31 -6.33 7.47
CA GLY A 56 -22.64 -6.36 8.76
C GLY A 56 -22.13 -5.02 9.28
N ALA A 57 -21.20 -5.10 10.22
CA ALA A 57 -20.50 -3.95 10.76
C ALA A 57 -19.15 -4.34 11.35
N GLN A 58 -18.27 -3.35 11.48
CA GLN A 58 -17.04 -3.45 12.23
C GLN A 58 -17.13 -2.60 13.51
N CYS A 59 -16.80 -3.22 14.62
CA CYS A 59 -16.91 -2.70 15.97
C CYS A 59 -15.51 -2.59 16.59
N PHE A 60 -14.99 -1.37 16.72
CA PHE A 60 -13.66 -1.09 17.28
C PHE A 60 -13.75 -0.58 18.70
N LEU A 61 -12.98 -1.17 19.61
CA LEU A 61 -12.78 -0.70 20.98
C LEU A 61 -11.30 -0.41 21.21
N SER A 62 -10.96 0.84 21.53
CA SER A 62 -9.58 1.18 21.89
C SER A 62 -9.21 0.64 23.26
N ALA A 63 -7.98 0.20 23.43
CA ALA A 63 -7.46 -0.28 24.71
C ALA A 63 -5.95 -0.01 24.83
N PRO A 64 -5.38 -0.01 26.04
CA PRO A 64 -3.94 0.03 26.24
C PRO A 64 -3.22 -1.07 25.47
N VAL A 65 -1.97 -0.79 25.08
CA VAL A 65 -1.14 -1.69 24.26
C VAL A 65 -0.88 -3.06 24.92
N ASP A 66 -0.98 -3.14 26.24
CA ASP A 66 -0.84 -4.34 27.06
C ASP A 66 -2.18 -4.98 27.46
N ALA A 67 -3.26 -4.64 26.75
CA ALA A 67 -4.60 -5.12 27.04
C ALA A 67 -5.43 -5.42 25.77
N LEU A 68 -4.78 -5.67 24.64
CA LEU A 68 -5.44 -5.86 23.34
C LEU A 68 -6.15 -7.22 23.23
N LEU A 69 -5.62 -8.27 23.86
CA LEU A 69 -6.31 -9.57 23.94
C LEU A 69 -7.53 -9.45 24.86
N THR A 70 -7.38 -8.79 26.00
CA THR A 70 -8.50 -8.46 26.88
C THR A 70 -9.58 -7.67 26.12
N ALA A 71 -9.19 -6.72 25.27
CA ALA A 71 -10.12 -5.95 24.46
C ALA A 71 -10.89 -6.79 23.43
N THR A 72 -10.28 -7.84 22.86
CA THR A 72 -11.01 -8.78 21.99
C THR A 72 -12.13 -9.50 22.74
N GLU A 73 -11.90 -9.90 23.99
CA GLU A 73 -12.92 -10.54 24.82
C GLU A 73 -14.01 -9.55 25.25
N VAL A 74 -13.65 -8.30 25.55
CA VAL A 74 -14.63 -7.24 25.82
C VAL A 74 -15.56 -7.05 24.62
N ASN A 75 -15.01 -7.03 23.40
CA ASN A 75 -15.80 -6.93 22.18
C ASN A 75 -16.79 -8.08 22.02
N GLU A 76 -16.32 -9.33 22.12
CA GLU A 76 -17.16 -10.52 22.00
C GLU A 76 -18.26 -10.54 23.07
N ARG A 77 -17.91 -10.17 24.31
CA ARG A 77 -18.87 -10.12 25.41
C ARG A 77 -19.93 -9.05 25.20
N ALA A 78 -19.50 -7.85 24.81
CA ALA A 78 -20.42 -6.75 24.52
C ALA A 78 -21.39 -7.12 23.39
N TRP A 79 -20.93 -7.88 22.40
CA TRP A 79 -21.78 -8.37 21.31
C TRP A 79 -22.81 -9.39 21.78
N GLN A 80 -22.40 -10.39 22.57
CA GLN A 80 -23.34 -11.36 23.15
C GLN A 80 -24.44 -10.69 23.99
N VAL A 81 -24.08 -9.66 24.76
CA VAL A 81 -25.06 -8.86 25.53
C VAL A 81 -25.98 -8.09 24.59
N ALA A 82 -25.44 -7.49 23.54
CA ALA A 82 -26.25 -6.78 22.54
C ALA A 82 -27.30 -7.70 21.89
N GLU A 83 -26.91 -8.90 21.48
CA GLU A 83 -27.81 -9.91 20.92
C GLU A 83 -28.93 -10.28 21.91
N CYS A 84 -28.58 -10.52 23.19
CA CYS A 84 -29.57 -10.85 24.22
C CYS A 84 -30.54 -9.70 24.47
N VAL A 85 -30.04 -8.46 24.58
CA VAL A 85 -30.85 -7.27 24.83
C VAL A 85 -31.82 -7.01 23.69
N VAL A 86 -31.34 -7.09 22.44
CA VAL A 86 -32.18 -6.86 21.25
C VAL A 86 -33.22 -7.97 21.08
N ALA A 87 -32.87 -9.22 21.39
CA ALA A 87 -33.81 -10.34 21.38
C ALA A 87 -34.82 -10.36 22.54
N GLY A 88 -34.76 -9.38 23.47
CA GLY A 88 -35.61 -9.35 24.67
C GLY A 88 -35.29 -10.44 25.70
N GLY A 89 -34.11 -11.04 25.62
CA GLY A 89 -33.62 -12.06 26.53
C GLY A 89 -32.99 -11.48 27.80
N VAL A 90 -32.58 -12.38 28.70
CA VAL A 90 -31.84 -12.00 29.92
C VAL A 90 -30.35 -11.93 29.58
N ALA A 91 -29.75 -10.76 29.79
CA ALA A 91 -28.32 -10.59 29.59
C ALA A 91 -27.52 -11.53 30.51
N PRO A 92 -26.44 -12.15 30.01
CA PRO A 92 -25.55 -12.97 30.82
C PRO A 92 -24.99 -12.25 32.06
N ASP A 93 -24.67 -12.98 33.16
CA ASP A 93 -24.18 -12.35 34.40
C ASP A 93 -22.90 -11.52 34.14
N ARG A 94 -22.98 -10.24 34.50
CA ARG A 94 -21.90 -9.27 34.34
C ARG A 94 -20.80 -9.45 35.38
N ARG A 95 -21.11 -9.98 36.58
CA ARG A 95 -20.12 -10.15 37.65
C ARG A 95 -19.06 -11.19 37.28
N ASP A 96 -19.51 -12.36 36.84
CA ASP A 96 -18.62 -13.46 36.45
C ASP A 96 -17.76 -13.07 35.23
N ALA A 97 -18.36 -12.38 34.26
CA ALA A 97 -17.62 -11.87 33.10
C ALA A 97 -16.54 -10.85 33.50
N MET A 98 -16.88 -9.90 34.37
CA MET A 98 -15.93 -8.91 34.85
C MET A 98 -14.78 -9.55 35.65
N ALA A 99 -15.06 -10.55 36.47
CA ALA A 99 -14.02 -11.28 37.21
C ALA A 99 -13.02 -11.95 36.26
N ARG A 100 -13.49 -12.57 35.17
CA ARG A 100 -12.62 -13.18 34.14
C ARG A 100 -11.79 -12.14 33.40
N LEU A 101 -12.42 -11.05 32.94
CA LEU A 101 -11.73 -9.97 32.22
C LEU A 101 -10.64 -9.33 33.08
N MET A 102 -10.88 -9.16 34.39
CA MET A 102 -9.87 -8.65 35.32
C MET A 102 -8.66 -9.58 35.47
N VAL A 103 -8.90 -10.90 35.51
CA VAL A 103 -7.82 -11.90 35.56
C VAL A 103 -7.00 -11.86 34.26
N HIS A 104 -7.65 -11.86 33.10
CA HIS A 104 -6.95 -11.82 31.81
C HIS A 104 -6.14 -10.53 31.64
N ARG A 105 -6.71 -9.38 31.99
CA ARG A 105 -5.99 -8.10 32.04
C ARG A 105 -4.74 -8.20 32.92
N GLN A 106 -4.85 -8.79 34.11
CA GLN A 106 -3.71 -8.91 35.02
C GLN A 106 -2.60 -9.81 34.46
N HIS A 107 -2.96 -10.85 33.70
CA HIS A 107 -1.99 -11.70 33.00
C HIS A 107 -1.34 -11.02 31.78
N GLU A 108 -2.08 -10.16 31.08
CA GLU A 108 -1.60 -9.45 29.90
C GLU A 108 -0.76 -8.21 30.27
N ALA A 109 -1.00 -7.62 31.44
CA ALA A 109 -0.43 -6.36 31.88
C ALA A 109 1.10 -6.30 31.77
N ARG A 110 1.58 -5.24 31.12
CA ARG A 110 3.00 -4.91 30.97
C ARG A 110 3.20 -3.42 31.28
N PRO A 111 3.21 -3.03 32.57
CA PRO A 111 3.29 -1.62 32.96
C PRO A 111 4.49 -0.88 32.40
N ALA A 112 5.65 -1.55 32.29
CA ALA A 112 6.86 -0.97 31.68
C ALA A 112 6.69 -0.68 30.18
N LEU A 113 5.93 -1.50 29.45
CA LEU A 113 5.64 -1.27 28.02
C LEU A 113 4.79 -0.02 27.84
N VAL A 114 3.71 0.10 28.63
CA VAL A 114 2.81 1.26 28.62
C VAL A 114 3.56 2.53 29.02
N ALA A 115 4.36 2.47 30.09
CA ALA A 115 5.15 3.61 30.54
C ALA A 115 6.16 4.08 29.47
N LEU A 116 6.84 3.14 28.81
CA LEU A 116 7.81 3.45 27.76
C LEU A 116 7.12 4.05 26.51
N GLN A 117 5.96 3.52 26.12
CA GLN A 117 5.14 4.08 25.04
C GLN A 117 4.71 5.52 25.34
N HIS A 118 4.13 5.75 26.52
CA HIS A 118 3.70 7.08 26.93
C HIS A 118 4.85 8.08 26.94
N GLU A 119 6.02 7.72 27.47
CA GLU A 119 7.18 8.62 27.48
C GLU A 119 7.71 8.88 26.05
N ALA A 120 7.75 7.86 25.19
CA ALA A 120 8.15 8.04 23.79
C ALA A 120 7.22 9.02 23.05
N HIS A 121 5.91 8.86 23.22
CA HIS A 121 4.91 9.76 22.65
C HIS A 121 4.99 11.18 23.21
N ALA A 122 5.19 11.33 24.52
CA ALA A 122 5.37 12.64 25.17
C ALA A 122 6.61 13.38 24.64
N ARG A 123 7.66 12.64 24.26
CA ARG A 123 8.89 13.17 23.64
C ARG A 123 8.79 13.33 22.13
N GLY A 124 7.70 12.88 21.51
CA GLY A 124 7.48 13.00 20.08
C GLY A 124 8.40 12.12 19.23
N VAL A 125 8.77 10.93 19.73
CA VAL A 125 9.54 9.92 18.97
C VAL A 125 8.70 8.67 18.70
N THR A 126 9.05 7.93 17.65
CA THR A 126 8.35 6.72 17.21
C THR A 126 8.39 5.65 18.31
N PHE A 127 7.28 4.95 18.52
CA PHE A 127 7.23 3.75 19.35
C PHE A 127 6.71 2.55 18.55
N THR A 128 7.47 1.45 18.55
CA THR A 128 7.06 0.22 17.88
C THR A 128 7.39 -1.00 18.73
N TYR A 129 6.49 -1.97 18.79
CA TYR A 129 6.74 -3.24 19.50
C TYR A 129 6.21 -4.42 18.70
N ASP A 130 6.70 -5.61 19.00
CA ASP A 130 6.24 -6.92 18.54
C ASP A 130 6.34 -7.95 19.67
N ASP A 131 6.20 -9.23 19.36
CA ASP A 131 6.19 -10.31 20.36
C ASP A 131 7.53 -10.49 21.08
N GLU A 132 8.63 -9.94 20.55
CA GLU A 132 9.98 -10.11 21.09
C GLU A 132 10.51 -8.85 21.77
N CYS A 133 10.23 -7.67 21.21
CA CYS A 133 10.86 -6.42 21.63
C CYS A 133 10.00 -5.18 21.44
N ALA A 134 10.30 -4.15 22.23
CA ALA A 134 9.90 -2.77 21.98
C ALA A 134 11.09 -1.98 21.43
N SER A 135 10.82 -0.96 20.62
CA SER A 135 11.79 -0.02 20.10
C SER A 135 11.24 1.39 20.14
N ILE A 136 12.11 2.34 20.50
CA ILE A 136 11.86 3.79 20.52
C ILE A 136 12.79 4.49 19.54
N GLY A 137 12.32 5.56 18.91
CA GLY A 137 13.01 6.22 17.80
C GLY A 137 13.01 5.37 16.54
N ALA A 138 13.73 5.83 15.51
CA ALA A 138 13.80 5.16 14.22
C ALA A 138 15.21 5.22 13.61
N GLY A 139 15.57 4.18 12.85
CA GLY A 139 16.84 4.07 12.13
C GLY A 139 18.05 4.27 13.04
N ALA A 140 18.96 5.17 12.65
CA ALA A 140 20.16 5.53 13.40
C ALA A 140 19.93 5.95 14.87
N GLY A 141 18.76 6.51 15.17
CA GLY A 141 18.36 6.89 16.53
C GLY A 141 17.45 5.89 17.23
N SER A 142 17.28 4.69 16.68
CA SER A 142 16.47 3.65 17.31
C SER A 142 17.21 2.99 18.49
N ALA A 143 16.47 2.71 19.55
CA ALA A 143 16.89 1.88 20.66
C ALA A 143 15.89 0.72 20.82
N ARG A 144 16.40 -0.52 20.86
CA ARG A 144 15.61 -1.76 20.94
C ARG A 144 15.82 -2.43 22.30
N TYR A 145 14.73 -2.86 22.92
CA TYR A 145 14.73 -3.52 24.23
C TYR A 145 13.90 -4.80 24.16
N SER A 146 14.39 -5.89 24.76
CA SER A 146 13.60 -7.12 24.91
C SER A 146 12.34 -6.85 25.72
N LEU A 147 11.21 -7.44 25.33
CA LEU A 147 9.97 -7.35 26.10
C LEU A 147 10.09 -7.97 27.50
N THR A 148 11.04 -8.87 27.72
CA THR A 148 11.31 -9.49 29.02
C THR A 148 12.19 -8.63 29.94
N ALA A 149 12.77 -7.55 29.41
CA ALA A 149 13.73 -6.70 30.11
C ALA A 149 13.59 -5.23 29.67
N LEU A 150 12.36 -4.71 29.69
CA LEU A 150 12.09 -3.31 29.35
C LEU A 150 12.65 -2.37 30.43
N PRO A 151 13.39 -1.32 30.04
CA PRO A 151 13.84 -0.32 30.99
C PRO A 151 12.65 0.53 31.49
N LEU A 152 12.78 1.07 32.70
CA LEU A 152 11.94 2.19 33.11
C LEU A 152 12.33 3.43 32.28
N PRO A 153 11.38 4.35 31.98
CA PRO A 153 11.64 5.52 31.14
C PRO A 153 12.84 6.38 31.59
N GLU A 154 13.10 6.50 32.89
CA GLU A 154 14.22 7.26 33.45
C GLU A 154 15.60 6.63 33.19
N HIS A 155 15.64 5.34 32.85
CA HIS A 155 16.88 4.61 32.53
C HIS A 155 17.20 4.60 31.03
N VAL A 156 16.33 5.17 30.20
CA VAL A 156 16.58 5.33 28.78
C VAL A 156 17.47 6.54 28.53
N ASP A 157 18.53 6.37 27.73
CA ASP A 157 19.32 7.49 27.23
C ASP A 157 18.58 8.21 26.10
N TRP A 158 17.64 9.07 26.48
CA TRP A 158 16.84 9.85 25.54
C TRP A 158 17.64 10.85 24.69
N ARG A 159 18.92 11.11 25.01
CA ARG A 159 19.78 11.97 24.17
C ARG A 159 20.22 11.27 22.89
N ALA A 160 20.28 9.95 22.92
CA ALA A 160 20.64 9.12 21.77
C ALA A 160 19.44 8.67 20.93
N VAL A 161 18.20 8.94 21.38
CA VAL A 161 16.97 8.53 20.73
C VAL A 161 16.39 9.67 19.90
N HIS A 162 16.19 9.42 18.61
CA HIS A 162 15.50 10.34 17.70
C HIS A 162 14.89 9.58 16.52
N ASP A 163 13.93 10.20 15.84
CA ASP A 163 13.42 9.71 14.57
C ASP A 163 14.33 10.11 13.40
N ILE A 164 14.31 9.30 12.35
CA ILE A 164 14.84 9.64 11.02
C ILE A 164 13.69 10.13 10.12
N PRO A 165 13.97 10.79 9.00
CA PRO A 165 12.94 11.07 7.99
C PRO A 165 12.26 9.78 7.50
N VAL A 166 10.92 9.74 7.55
CA VAL A 166 10.12 8.59 7.08
C VAL A 166 9.06 9.05 6.08
N ALA A 167 8.97 8.35 4.94
CA ALA A 167 7.87 8.43 4.00
C ALA A 167 7.00 7.17 4.04
N LEU A 168 5.68 7.34 4.13
CA LEU A 168 4.69 6.28 3.87
C LEU A 168 4.14 6.42 2.46
N VAL A 169 4.04 5.31 1.71
CA VAL A 169 3.46 5.33 0.37
C VAL A 169 2.35 4.30 0.26
N THR A 170 1.16 4.75 -0.11
CA THR A 170 0.01 3.90 -0.40
C THR A 170 -0.68 4.32 -1.70
N GLY A 171 -1.65 3.52 -2.15
CA GLY A 171 -2.27 3.65 -3.46
C GLY A 171 -2.79 2.32 -3.99
N SER A 172 -3.68 2.32 -4.99
CA SER A 172 -4.02 1.05 -5.67
C SER A 172 -2.85 0.62 -6.55
N ASN A 173 -2.40 1.48 -7.47
CA ASN A 173 -1.21 1.25 -8.30
C ASN A 173 -0.06 2.23 -7.98
N GLY A 174 1.15 1.94 -8.47
CA GLY A 174 2.30 2.87 -8.42
C GLY A 174 3.14 2.88 -7.14
N LYS A 175 2.65 2.30 -6.03
CA LYS A 175 3.34 2.26 -4.73
C LYS A 175 4.82 1.87 -4.82
N THR A 176 5.12 0.69 -5.38
CA THR A 176 6.49 0.17 -5.49
C THR A 176 7.41 1.09 -6.31
N THR A 177 6.94 1.60 -7.45
CA THR A 177 7.73 2.55 -8.27
C THR A 177 7.99 3.84 -7.50
N THR A 178 6.97 4.41 -6.85
CA THR A 178 7.10 5.65 -6.07
C THR A 178 8.03 5.49 -4.88
N THR A 179 7.93 4.39 -4.12
CA THR A 179 8.84 4.14 -3.00
C THR A 179 10.30 4.01 -3.43
N ARG A 180 10.57 3.30 -4.53
CA ARG A 180 11.92 3.16 -5.10
C ARG A 180 12.49 4.49 -5.60
N LEU A 181 11.67 5.32 -6.25
CA LEU A 181 12.07 6.66 -6.67
C LEU A 181 12.43 7.55 -5.48
N ILE A 182 11.60 7.58 -4.43
CA ILE A 182 11.89 8.36 -3.21
C ILE A 182 13.18 7.86 -2.56
N ALA A 183 13.36 6.53 -2.44
CA ALA A 183 14.58 5.95 -1.88
C ALA A 183 15.82 6.29 -2.72
N ALA A 184 15.72 6.29 -4.06
CA ALA A 184 16.82 6.71 -4.93
C ALA A 184 17.17 8.20 -4.76
N MET A 185 16.15 9.07 -4.68
CA MET A 185 16.35 10.51 -4.45
C MET A 185 16.99 10.81 -3.10
N LEU A 186 16.58 10.09 -2.04
CA LEU A 186 17.18 10.20 -0.71
C LEU A 186 18.63 9.70 -0.69
N ALA A 187 18.91 8.59 -1.39
CA ALA A 187 20.27 8.06 -1.53
C ALA A 187 21.19 9.05 -2.26
N ASP A 188 20.71 9.68 -3.34
CA ASP A 188 21.44 10.73 -4.08
C ASP A 188 21.65 12.00 -3.25
N ALA A 189 20.78 12.24 -2.27
CA ALA A 189 20.94 13.29 -1.26
C ALA A 189 21.88 12.92 -0.10
N GLY A 190 22.48 11.72 -0.13
CA GLY A 190 23.45 11.25 0.86
C GLY A 190 22.85 10.50 2.05
N HIS A 191 21.56 10.16 2.04
CA HIS A 191 20.98 9.30 3.07
C HIS A 191 21.33 7.83 2.85
N VAL A 192 21.50 7.11 3.96
CA VAL A 192 21.50 5.65 3.97
C VAL A 192 20.05 5.21 4.06
N THR A 193 19.50 4.69 2.98
CA THR A 193 18.05 4.43 2.91
C THR A 193 17.67 3.05 3.42
N GLY A 194 16.47 2.98 4.00
CA GLY A 194 15.75 1.75 4.24
C GLY A 194 14.44 1.77 3.45
N LEU A 195 14.11 0.65 2.82
CA LEU A 195 12.99 0.53 1.89
C LEU A 195 12.20 -0.73 2.18
N THR A 196 10.88 -0.62 2.23
CA THR A 196 9.97 -1.78 2.14
C THR A 196 9.14 -1.70 0.88
N SER A 197 8.91 -2.85 0.25
CA SER A 197 8.00 -2.94 -0.90
C SER A 197 7.31 -4.29 -0.95
N THR A 198 6.45 -4.47 -1.96
CA THR A 198 5.83 -5.77 -2.27
C THR A 198 6.87 -6.86 -2.64
N ASP A 199 8.13 -6.49 -2.93
CA ASP A 199 9.14 -7.44 -3.43
C ASP A 199 10.28 -7.75 -2.42
N GLY A 200 10.31 -7.03 -1.28
CA GLY A 200 11.34 -7.25 -0.27
C GLY A 200 11.52 -6.10 0.71
N VAL A 201 12.56 -6.23 1.51
CA VAL A 201 13.05 -5.21 2.45
C VAL A 201 14.55 -4.97 2.26
N TRP A 202 14.94 -3.70 2.18
CA TRP A 202 16.33 -3.29 2.01
C TRP A 202 16.74 -2.29 3.10
N CYS A 203 17.98 -2.40 3.56
CA CYS A 203 18.62 -1.46 4.46
C CYS A 203 20.05 -1.22 4.01
N ALA A 204 20.45 0.05 3.87
CA ALA A 204 21.81 0.43 3.48
C ALA A 204 22.28 -0.22 2.16
N GLY A 205 21.38 -0.33 1.17
CA GLY A 205 21.66 -0.95 -0.13
C GLY A 205 21.68 -2.49 -0.11
N GLU A 206 21.60 -3.11 1.06
CA GLU A 206 21.52 -4.56 1.22
C GLU A 206 20.07 -5.00 1.32
N MET A 207 19.74 -6.07 0.63
CA MET A 207 18.44 -6.71 0.74
C MET A 207 18.46 -7.70 1.89
N LEU A 208 17.61 -7.49 2.89
CA LEU A 208 17.58 -8.33 4.09
C LEU A 208 16.73 -9.59 3.88
N ASP A 209 15.60 -9.46 3.17
CA ASP A 209 14.74 -10.59 2.83
C ASP A 209 13.84 -10.31 1.63
N HIS A 210 13.26 -11.38 1.09
CA HIS A 210 12.41 -11.46 -0.08
C HIS A 210 10.93 -11.71 0.23
N GLY A 211 10.07 -11.11 -0.59
CA GLY A 211 8.62 -11.31 -0.53
C GLY A 211 7.86 -10.04 -0.13
N ASP A 212 6.57 -10.18 0.14
CA ASP A 212 5.72 -9.04 0.46
C ASP A 212 6.00 -8.50 1.86
N TYR A 213 6.78 -7.42 1.89
CA TYR A 213 7.16 -6.67 3.09
C TYR A 213 6.46 -5.31 3.19
N SER A 214 5.34 -5.11 2.48
CA SER A 214 4.51 -3.89 2.48
C SER A 214 3.67 -3.67 3.76
N GLY A 215 4.03 -4.34 4.85
CA GLY A 215 3.33 -4.35 6.13
C GLY A 215 4.26 -4.14 7.34
N PRO A 216 3.73 -4.29 8.57
CA PRO A 216 4.44 -3.92 9.80
C PRO A 216 5.78 -4.63 10.03
N VAL A 217 5.94 -5.86 9.54
CA VAL A 217 7.17 -6.64 9.72
C VAL A 217 8.34 -5.97 8.99
N GLY A 218 8.17 -5.63 7.71
CA GLY A 218 9.21 -4.98 6.92
C GLY A 218 9.58 -3.61 7.48
N ALA A 219 8.56 -2.83 7.86
CA ALA A 219 8.78 -1.51 8.44
C ALA A 219 9.60 -1.59 9.73
N ARG A 220 9.31 -2.57 10.61
CA ARG A 220 10.08 -2.78 11.84
C ARG A 220 11.54 -3.11 11.57
N LEU A 221 11.82 -3.93 10.55
CA LEU A 221 13.20 -4.25 10.15
C LEU A 221 13.96 -2.97 9.76
N VAL A 222 13.35 -2.14 8.91
CA VAL A 222 13.93 -0.85 8.49
C VAL A 222 14.10 0.12 9.66
N LEU A 223 13.03 0.34 10.44
CA LEU A 223 13.03 1.35 11.50
C LEU A 223 13.92 0.97 12.70
N ARG A 224 14.35 -0.29 12.80
CA ARG A 224 15.29 -0.76 13.84
C ARG A 224 16.73 -0.89 13.35
N ASP A 225 16.99 -0.75 12.06
CA ASP A 225 18.36 -0.81 11.53
C ASP A 225 19.06 0.54 11.74
N ARG A 226 20.04 0.55 12.65
CA ARG A 226 20.78 1.77 13.03
C ARG A 226 21.69 2.33 11.93
N ARG A 227 21.86 1.62 10.81
CA ARG A 227 22.56 2.17 9.64
C ARG A 227 21.67 3.14 8.86
N VAL A 228 20.35 2.98 8.94
CA VAL A 228 19.38 3.75 8.14
C VAL A 228 19.24 5.18 8.67
N THR A 229 19.36 6.17 7.78
CA THR A 229 19.18 7.59 8.08
C THR A 229 17.99 8.22 7.37
N ALA A 230 17.27 7.49 6.51
CA ALA A 230 15.94 7.83 6.00
C ALA A 230 15.19 6.56 5.55
N ALA A 231 13.87 6.49 5.78
CA ALA A 231 13.06 5.31 5.48
C ALA A 231 11.92 5.62 4.51
N VAL A 232 11.64 4.69 3.61
CA VAL A 232 10.50 4.73 2.69
C VAL A 232 9.74 3.43 2.83
N LEU A 233 8.50 3.50 3.30
CA LEU A 233 7.71 2.34 3.66
C LEU A 233 6.50 2.22 2.74
N GLU A 234 6.51 1.18 1.89
CA GLU A 234 5.30 0.79 1.16
C GLU A 234 4.26 0.30 2.17
N THR A 235 3.06 0.88 2.12
CA THR A 235 1.95 0.55 3.01
C THR A 235 0.76 0.04 2.22
N ALA A 236 0.59 -1.28 2.21
CA ALA A 236 -0.52 -1.92 1.52
C ALA A 236 -1.83 -1.87 2.33
N ARG A 237 -2.95 -1.85 1.61
CA ARG A 237 -4.32 -1.83 2.16
C ARG A 237 -4.58 -2.99 3.13
N GLY A 238 -4.14 -4.20 2.78
CA GLY A 238 -4.33 -5.38 3.63
C GLY A 238 -3.64 -5.26 4.98
N GLY A 239 -2.39 -4.79 5.01
CA GLY A 239 -1.68 -4.53 6.27
C GLY A 239 -2.36 -3.45 7.09
N MET A 240 -2.71 -2.33 6.45
CA MET A 240 -3.34 -1.18 7.08
C MET A 240 -4.70 -1.50 7.72
N LEU A 241 -5.54 -2.29 7.05
CA LEU A 241 -6.88 -2.62 7.58
C LEU A 241 -6.85 -3.73 8.62
N ARG A 242 -5.86 -4.63 8.58
CA ARG A 242 -5.72 -5.72 9.58
C ARG A 242 -4.97 -5.28 10.84
N ARG A 243 -3.97 -4.40 10.68
CA ARG A 243 -2.95 -4.13 11.70
C ARG A 243 -2.70 -2.64 11.93
N GLY A 244 -3.41 -1.76 11.23
CA GLY A 244 -3.10 -0.33 11.23
C GLY A 244 -1.80 -0.03 10.48
N LEU A 245 -1.35 1.21 10.61
CA LEU A 245 -0.11 1.70 10.03
C LEU A 245 1.09 1.03 10.70
N ALA A 246 2.15 0.86 9.92
CA ALA A 246 3.36 0.20 10.37
C ALA A 246 4.19 1.05 11.36
N THR A 247 3.98 2.36 11.35
CA THR A 247 4.57 3.36 12.24
C THR A 247 3.48 4.36 12.66
N ASP A 248 3.64 4.94 13.84
CA ASP A 248 2.79 6.02 14.35
C ASP A 248 3.26 7.41 13.91
N ARG A 249 4.46 7.51 13.31
CA ARG A 249 5.09 8.78 12.92
C ARG A 249 5.76 8.70 11.56
N CYS A 250 5.55 9.73 10.75
CA CYS A 250 6.20 9.96 9.47
C CYS A 250 6.22 11.46 9.10
N ASN A 251 7.18 11.85 8.26
CA ASN A 251 7.32 13.22 7.78
C ASN A 251 6.49 13.46 6.53
N VAL A 252 6.35 12.42 5.70
CA VAL A 252 5.59 12.48 4.45
C VAL A 252 4.72 11.24 4.32
N ALA A 253 3.49 11.44 3.85
CA ALA A 253 2.60 10.36 3.48
C ALA A 253 2.10 10.61 2.05
N VAL A 254 2.15 9.58 1.20
CA VAL A 254 1.81 9.67 -0.22
C VAL A 254 0.63 8.76 -0.52
N VAL A 255 -0.38 9.29 -1.20
CA VAL A 255 -1.44 8.48 -1.83
C VAL A 255 -1.37 8.69 -3.34
N THR A 256 -0.93 7.67 -4.08
CA THR A 256 -0.67 7.78 -5.53
C THR A 256 -1.95 7.91 -6.36
N GLN A 257 -2.91 7.01 -6.15
CA GLN A 257 -4.27 7.06 -6.70
C GLN A 257 -5.18 6.07 -5.96
N VAL A 258 -6.48 6.16 -6.21
CA VAL A 258 -7.50 5.19 -5.81
C VAL A 258 -8.25 4.65 -7.03
N SER A 259 -8.08 3.36 -7.29
CA SER A 259 -8.89 2.59 -8.24
C SER A 259 -9.50 1.38 -7.54
N ALA A 260 -10.62 0.89 -8.09
CA ALA A 260 -11.32 -0.29 -7.59
C ALA A 260 -10.39 -1.50 -7.64
N ASP A 261 -10.12 -2.07 -6.47
CA ASP A 261 -9.31 -3.26 -6.29
C ASP A 261 -9.59 -3.85 -4.90
N HIS A 262 -9.61 -5.18 -4.79
CA HIS A 262 -9.94 -5.88 -3.54
C HIS A 262 -11.28 -5.44 -2.92
N MET A 263 -12.33 -5.27 -3.73
CA MET A 263 -13.67 -4.91 -3.22
C MET A 263 -14.27 -6.06 -2.41
N GLY A 264 -15.04 -5.75 -1.38
CA GLY A 264 -15.73 -6.72 -0.52
C GLY A 264 -14.92 -7.25 0.68
N GLU A 265 -13.62 -6.98 0.76
CA GLU A 265 -12.80 -7.41 1.90
C GLU A 265 -12.72 -6.34 3.01
N TYR A 266 -12.75 -6.75 4.28
CA TYR A 266 -12.57 -5.89 5.47
C TYR A 266 -13.51 -4.66 5.50
N GLY A 267 -14.77 -4.82 5.08
CA GLY A 267 -15.77 -3.76 5.14
C GLY A 267 -15.57 -2.64 4.11
N ILE A 268 -14.82 -2.90 3.03
CA ILE A 268 -14.65 -1.96 1.91
C ILE A 268 -15.52 -2.42 0.73
N HIS A 269 -16.63 -1.73 0.48
CA HIS A 269 -17.59 -2.10 -0.56
C HIS A 269 -17.77 -1.04 -1.64
N ASP A 270 -17.18 0.14 -1.46
CA ASP A 270 -17.20 1.22 -2.43
C ASP A 270 -15.84 1.94 -2.49
N LEU A 271 -15.64 2.69 -3.57
CA LEU A 271 -14.40 3.40 -3.86
C LEU A 271 -14.11 4.51 -2.83
N ARG A 272 -15.15 5.10 -2.25
CA ARG A 272 -15.02 6.15 -1.23
C ARG A 272 -14.41 5.60 0.04
N THR A 273 -14.95 4.49 0.53
CA THR A 273 -14.45 3.80 1.71
C THR A 273 -13.02 3.31 1.49
N LEU A 274 -12.68 2.87 0.26
CA LEU A 274 -11.30 2.53 -0.11
C LEU A 274 -10.37 3.75 -0.05
N ALA A 275 -10.80 4.90 -0.55
CA ALA A 275 -10.04 6.14 -0.49
C ALA A 275 -9.85 6.65 0.95
N GLU A 276 -10.90 6.60 1.77
CA GLU A 276 -10.85 6.91 3.21
C GLU A 276 -9.86 6.00 3.94
N ALA A 277 -9.86 4.69 3.62
CA ALA A 277 -8.88 3.76 4.14
C ALA A 277 -7.46 4.16 3.75
N LYS A 278 -7.19 4.53 2.49
CA LYS A 278 -5.84 4.97 2.10
C LYS A 278 -5.42 6.27 2.79
N LEU A 279 -6.34 7.18 3.08
CA LEU A 279 -6.05 8.45 3.77
C LEU A 279 -5.70 8.28 5.26
N ILE A 280 -5.85 7.08 5.85
CA ILE A 280 -5.37 6.77 7.21
C ILE A 280 -3.90 7.17 7.38
N VAL A 281 -3.06 7.04 6.34
CA VAL A 281 -1.64 7.40 6.38
C VAL A 281 -1.38 8.82 6.90
N ALA A 282 -2.33 9.74 6.69
CA ALA A 282 -2.24 11.11 7.19
C ALA A 282 -2.22 11.20 8.72
N ARG A 283 -2.78 10.20 9.43
CA ARG A 283 -2.80 10.14 10.90
C ARG A 283 -1.42 9.92 11.50
N ALA A 284 -0.45 9.42 10.73
CA ALA A 284 0.93 9.27 11.17
C ALA A 284 1.78 10.52 10.88
N LEU A 285 1.24 11.57 10.27
CA LEU A 285 2.04 12.76 9.97
C LEU A 285 2.41 13.50 11.26
N VAL A 286 3.71 13.74 11.43
CA VAL A 286 4.21 14.63 12.49
C VAL A 286 3.75 16.07 12.24
N PRO A 287 3.74 16.95 13.26
CA PRO A 287 3.46 18.37 13.05
C PRO A 287 4.34 18.97 11.95
N GLY A 288 3.71 19.60 10.95
CA GLY A 288 4.39 20.15 9.77
C GLY A 288 4.72 19.13 8.67
N GLY A 289 4.44 17.84 8.88
CA GLY A 289 4.57 16.81 7.86
C GLY A 289 3.62 17.03 6.67
N ARG A 290 3.93 16.41 5.53
CA ARG A 290 3.24 16.67 4.27
C ARG A 290 2.46 15.45 3.77
N LEU A 291 1.19 15.66 3.43
CA LEU A 291 0.38 14.70 2.69
C LEU A 291 0.48 14.98 1.19
N VAL A 292 1.05 14.06 0.42
CA VAL A 292 1.16 14.15 -1.03
C VAL A 292 -0.02 13.45 -1.68
N LEU A 293 -0.84 14.19 -2.43
CA LEU A 293 -2.07 13.67 -3.06
C LEU A 293 -2.11 13.97 -4.57
N ASN A 294 -2.77 13.08 -5.29
CA ASN A 294 -3.02 13.22 -6.72
C ASN A 294 -4.23 14.13 -6.98
N ALA A 295 -3.99 15.26 -7.63
CA ALA A 295 -5.03 16.21 -8.01
C ALA A 295 -5.86 15.75 -9.22
N ASP A 296 -5.41 14.73 -9.94
CA ASP A 296 -6.14 14.09 -11.04
C ASP A 296 -7.09 13.00 -10.53
N ASP A 297 -7.06 12.67 -9.24
CA ASP A 297 -7.94 11.70 -8.59
C ASP A 297 -9.12 12.41 -7.91
N ALA A 298 -10.30 12.28 -8.50
CA ALA A 298 -11.51 12.95 -8.02
C ALA A 298 -11.89 12.54 -6.58
N MET A 299 -11.61 11.31 -6.16
CA MET A 299 -11.94 10.84 -4.82
C MET A 299 -11.01 11.43 -3.77
N LEU A 300 -9.71 11.50 -4.07
CA LEU A 300 -8.75 12.17 -3.18
C LEU A 300 -9.05 13.66 -3.06
N VAL A 301 -9.38 14.32 -4.17
CA VAL A 301 -9.78 15.74 -4.16
C VAL A 301 -11.04 15.96 -3.32
N ALA A 302 -12.04 15.10 -3.44
CA ALA A 302 -13.29 15.21 -2.69
C ALA A 302 -13.12 14.98 -1.18
N LEU A 303 -12.20 14.09 -0.79
CA LEU A 303 -11.97 13.72 0.61
C LEU A 303 -10.89 14.58 1.29
N ALA A 304 -10.01 15.24 0.53
CA ALA A 304 -8.93 16.06 1.07
C ALA A 304 -9.38 17.11 2.11
N PRO A 305 -10.54 17.80 1.97
CA PRO A 305 -11.00 18.76 2.98
C PRO A 305 -11.25 18.16 4.38
N ALA A 306 -11.48 16.84 4.47
CA ALA A 306 -11.68 16.15 5.74
C ALA A 306 -10.35 15.77 6.43
N VAL A 307 -9.21 15.95 5.76
CA VAL A 307 -7.90 15.57 6.28
C VAL A 307 -7.19 16.77 6.89
N GLN A 308 -6.84 16.67 8.17
CA GLN A 308 -6.14 17.72 8.91
C GLN A 308 -4.62 17.62 8.71
N ALA A 309 -4.14 17.85 7.49
CA ALA A 309 -2.71 17.84 7.19
C ALA A 309 -2.36 18.89 6.13
N PRO A 310 -1.16 19.49 6.17
CA PRO A 310 -0.61 20.22 5.04
C PRO A 310 -0.55 19.31 3.81
N ILE A 311 -1.14 19.73 2.69
CA ILE A 311 -1.16 18.95 1.45
C ILE A 311 -0.09 19.49 0.50
N SER A 312 0.49 18.60 -0.31
CA SER A 312 1.24 18.90 -1.52
C SER A 312 0.58 18.15 -2.67
N TRP A 313 0.04 18.88 -3.63
CA TRP A 313 -0.69 18.28 -4.74
C TRP A 313 0.25 17.93 -5.89
N PHE A 314 -0.01 16.82 -6.57
CA PHE A 314 0.59 16.58 -7.87
C PHE A 314 -0.41 16.37 -8.99
N SER A 315 -0.05 16.73 -10.22
CA SER A 315 -0.94 16.69 -11.38
C SER A 315 -0.18 16.44 -12.69
N LEU A 316 -0.74 15.64 -13.58
CA LEU A 316 -0.26 15.52 -14.96
C LEU A 316 -0.66 16.71 -15.84
N ASP A 317 -1.46 17.64 -15.32
CA ASP A 317 -2.01 18.78 -16.04
C ASP A 317 -1.65 20.11 -15.35
N ALA A 318 -0.93 20.99 -16.07
CA ALA A 318 -0.61 22.34 -15.65
C ALA A 318 -1.85 23.23 -15.41
N SER A 319 -2.97 22.91 -16.04
CA SER A 319 -4.24 23.63 -15.92
C SER A 319 -5.14 23.13 -14.77
N SER A 320 -4.63 22.19 -13.95
CA SER A 320 -5.36 21.67 -12.80
C SER A 320 -5.83 22.78 -11.86
N ARG A 321 -7.16 22.92 -11.77
CA ARG A 321 -7.81 23.92 -10.92
C ARG A 321 -7.50 23.69 -9.44
N VAL A 322 -7.31 22.43 -9.03
CA VAL A 322 -6.97 22.05 -7.66
C VAL A 322 -5.58 22.59 -7.32
N VAL A 323 -4.58 22.32 -8.17
CA VAL A 323 -3.21 22.82 -7.96
C VAL A 323 -3.17 24.35 -8.02
N ALA A 324 -3.84 24.96 -9.01
CA ALA A 324 -3.89 26.41 -9.16
C ALA A 324 -4.50 27.11 -7.93
N ALA A 325 -5.64 26.63 -7.43
CA ALA A 325 -6.29 27.16 -6.23
C ALA A 325 -5.42 26.96 -4.99
N HIS A 326 -4.80 25.79 -4.84
CA HIS A 326 -3.91 25.50 -3.73
C HIS A 326 -2.70 26.44 -3.72
N ARG A 327 -2.07 26.68 -4.88
CA ARG A 327 -0.96 27.62 -5.03
C ARG A 327 -1.36 29.06 -4.73
N ALA A 328 -2.54 29.50 -5.16
CA ALA A 328 -3.06 30.83 -4.84
C ALA A 328 -3.23 31.04 -3.33
N ALA A 329 -3.45 29.96 -2.58
CA ALA A 329 -3.49 29.95 -1.12
C ALA A 329 -2.11 29.74 -0.46
N GLY A 330 -1.01 29.85 -1.21
CA GLY A 330 0.36 29.64 -0.69
C GLY A 330 0.76 28.17 -0.55
N GLY A 331 0.04 27.26 -1.20
CA GLY A 331 0.34 25.83 -1.23
C GLY A 331 1.46 25.44 -2.20
N GLU A 332 1.95 24.22 -2.05
CA GLU A 332 3.02 23.63 -2.85
C GLU A 332 2.54 22.41 -3.64
N GLY A 333 3.30 22.00 -4.66
CA GLY A 333 2.96 20.85 -5.47
C GLY A 333 3.95 20.54 -6.58
N CYS A 334 3.63 19.54 -7.38
CA CYS A 334 4.36 19.18 -8.59
C CYS A 334 3.41 19.03 -9.79
N LEU A 335 3.79 19.51 -10.97
CA LEU A 335 2.94 19.37 -12.16
C LEU A 335 3.74 19.13 -13.44
N VAL A 336 3.07 18.66 -14.50
CA VAL A 336 3.64 18.66 -15.86
C VAL A 336 3.25 19.95 -16.58
N ARG A 337 4.23 20.67 -17.11
CA ARG A 337 4.04 21.85 -17.97
C ARG A 337 5.07 21.84 -19.08
N ASP A 338 4.60 22.06 -20.31
CA ASP A 338 5.44 22.12 -21.52
C ASP A 338 6.36 20.90 -21.69
N GLY A 339 5.86 19.71 -21.35
CA GLY A 339 6.61 18.45 -21.46
C GLY A 339 7.67 18.22 -20.38
N ALA A 340 7.74 19.06 -19.34
CA ALA A 340 8.66 18.92 -18.21
C ALA A 340 7.91 18.78 -16.88
N LEU A 341 8.53 18.13 -15.90
CA LEU A 341 8.07 18.15 -14.50
C LEU A 341 8.48 19.47 -13.85
N TRP A 342 7.62 20.02 -13.01
CA TRP A 342 7.86 21.25 -12.27
C TRP A 342 7.48 21.08 -10.82
N ALA A 343 8.37 21.47 -9.91
CA ALA A 343 8.03 21.79 -8.54
C ALA A 343 7.51 23.24 -8.48
N VAL A 344 6.40 23.45 -7.78
CA VAL A 344 5.73 24.75 -7.68
C VAL A 344 5.36 25.04 -6.24
N GLY A 345 5.58 26.27 -5.77
CA GLY A 345 5.21 26.65 -4.41
C GLY A 345 5.62 28.08 -4.05
N PRO A 346 5.53 28.46 -2.76
CA PRO A 346 5.88 29.80 -2.29
C PRO A 346 7.34 30.18 -2.55
N ALA A 347 8.24 29.19 -2.57
CA ALA A 347 9.66 29.39 -2.86
C ALA A 347 9.95 29.62 -4.36
N GLY A 348 8.93 29.61 -5.22
CA GLY A 348 9.04 29.75 -6.67
C GLY A 348 8.71 28.47 -7.42
N GLU A 349 9.07 28.45 -8.70
CA GLU A 349 8.89 27.30 -9.58
C GLU A 349 10.25 26.80 -10.07
N GLN A 350 10.43 25.48 -10.10
CA GLN A 350 11.67 24.87 -10.54
C GLN A 350 11.39 23.67 -11.44
N SER A 351 12.01 23.65 -12.62
CA SER A 351 11.95 22.50 -13.52
C SER A 351 12.73 21.32 -12.91
N LEU A 352 12.13 20.13 -12.94
CA LEU A 352 12.72 18.87 -12.54
C LEU A 352 13.17 18.02 -13.75
N GLY A 353 13.13 18.61 -14.95
CA GLY A 353 13.60 18.00 -16.19
C GLY A 353 12.47 17.58 -17.13
N ASP A 354 12.87 17.31 -18.37
CA ASP A 354 11.96 16.91 -19.46
C ASP A 354 11.44 15.49 -19.23
N VAL A 355 10.12 15.31 -19.33
CA VAL A 355 9.44 14.02 -19.20
C VAL A 355 10.04 13.00 -20.16
N ALA A 356 10.27 13.39 -21.42
CA ALA A 356 10.72 12.49 -22.46
C ALA A 356 12.15 11.97 -22.23
N ALA A 357 12.95 12.69 -21.45
CA ALA A 357 14.32 12.29 -21.10
C ALA A 357 14.37 11.33 -19.89
N MET A 358 13.26 11.17 -19.15
CA MET A 358 13.18 10.28 -17.99
C MET A 358 12.93 8.84 -18.45
N PRO A 359 13.84 7.88 -18.20
CA PRO A 359 13.72 6.51 -18.75
C PRO A 359 12.40 5.81 -18.42
N ILE A 360 11.89 5.94 -17.19
CA ILE A 360 10.65 5.29 -16.75
C ILE A 360 9.38 5.76 -17.49
N THR A 361 9.44 6.88 -18.20
CA THR A 361 8.26 7.47 -18.86
C THR A 361 8.06 6.94 -20.28
N LEU A 362 9.01 6.18 -20.83
CA LEU A 362 9.02 5.74 -22.24
C LEU A 362 8.78 6.90 -23.20
N GLY A 363 9.61 7.95 -23.13
CA GLY A 363 9.45 9.14 -23.97
C GLY A 363 8.16 9.92 -23.66
N GLY A 364 7.59 9.74 -22.46
CA GLY A 364 6.32 10.34 -22.05
C GLY A 364 5.06 9.50 -22.32
N ALA A 365 5.18 8.32 -22.97
CA ALA A 365 4.03 7.45 -23.23
C ALA A 365 3.45 6.81 -21.95
N ALA A 366 4.31 6.46 -20.99
CA ALA A 366 3.93 5.85 -19.71
C ALA A 366 3.45 6.91 -18.70
N ARG A 367 2.27 7.49 -18.95
CA ARG A 367 1.68 8.56 -18.10
C ARG A 367 1.58 8.20 -16.62
N TYR A 368 1.32 6.92 -16.29
CA TYR A 368 1.27 6.45 -14.91
C TYR A 368 2.65 6.56 -14.21
N ASN A 369 3.76 6.38 -14.93
CA ASN A 369 5.09 6.58 -14.38
C ASN A 369 5.47 8.06 -14.27
N ILE A 370 4.92 8.93 -15.12
CA ILE A 370 5.00 10.38 -14.92
C ILE A 370 4.31 10.77 -13.59
N ALA A 371 3.13 10.21 -13.33
CA ALA A 371 2.42 10.43 -12.06
C ALA A 371 3.22 9.90 -10.85
N ASN A 372 3.80 8.71 -10.96
CA ASN A 372 4.67 8.15 -9.91
C ASN A 372 5.90 9.05 -9.64
N ALA A 373 6.51 9.61 -10.70
CA ALA A 373 7.63 10.53 -10.62
C ALA A 373 7.27 11.86 -9.96
N LEU A 374 6.11 12.42 -10.29
CA LEU A 374 5.58 13.61 -9.63
C LEU A 374 5.33 13.38 -8.14
N ALA A 375 4.68 12.27 -7.80
CA ALA A 375 4.41 11.89 -6.41
C ALA A 375 5.71 11.71 -5.61
N ALA A 376 6.69 11.00 -6.19
CA ALA A 376 8.00 10.81 -5.57
C ALA A 376 8.78 12.12 -5.42
N SER A 377 8.72 13.00 -6.42
CA SER A 377 9.37 14.31 -6.39
C SER A 377 8.79 15.18 -5.28
N ALA A 378 7.45 15.28 -5.19
CA ALA A 378 6.78 16.04 -4.12
C ALA A 378 7.15 15.50 -2.74
N ALA A 379 7.24 14.17 -2.58
CA ALA A 379 7.64 13.55 -1.34
C ALA A 379 9.11 13.81 -0.97
N ALA A 380 10.03 13.66 -1.93
CA ALA A 380 11.46 13.90 -1.72
C ALA A 380 11.75 15.37 -1.37
N LEU A 381 11.09 16.31 -2.05
CA LEU A 381 11.17 17.75 -1.73
C LEU A 381 10.68 18.05 -0.31
N ALA A 382 9.56 17.45 0.10
CA ALA A 382 9.04 17.60 1.46
C ALA A 382 9.94 16.94 2.53
N LEU A 383 10.79 15.98 2.15
CA LEU A 383 11.84 15.40 2.99
C LEU A 383 13.14 16.21 2.98
N GLY A 384 13.19 17.34 2.25
CA GLY A 384 14.36 18.23 2.20
C GLY A 384 15.39 17.88 1.14
N VAL A 385 15.08 16.97 0.20
CA VAL A 385 15.96 16.68 -0.94
C VAL A 385 16.03 17.90 -1.86
N ALA A 386 17.24 18.28 -2.28
CA ALA A 386 17.42 19.40 -3.19
C ALA A 386 16.76 19.12 -4.56
N PRO A 387 16.08 20.10 -5.18
CA PRO A 387 15.47 19.96 -6.50
C PRO A 387 16.43 19.50 -7.61
N SER A 388 17.71 19.86 -7.52
CA SER A 388 18.76 19.35 -8.42
C SER A 388 18.97 17.85 -8.26
N SER A 389 19.05 17.33 -7.03
CA SER A 389 19.18 15.90 -6.77
C SER A 389 17.95 15.11 -7.24
N VAL A 390 16.74 15.69 -7.08
CA VAL A 390 15.50 15.12 -7.64
C VAL A 390 15.60 15.02 -9.15
N ARG A 391 15.99 16.11 -9.84
CA ARG A 391 16.18 16.15 -11.30
C ARG A 391 17.20 15.09 -11.76
N ASP A 392 18.36 15.04 -11.12
CA ASP A 392 19.45 14.12 -11.49
C ASP A 392 19.00 12.66 -11.34
N THR A 393 18.26 12.34 -10.27
CA THR A 393 17.67 11.01 -10.07
C THR A 393 16.69 10.66 -11.19
N LEU A 394 15.78 11.58 -11.54
CA LEU A 394 14.75 11.35 -12.57
C LEU A 394 15.35 11.10 -13.96
N GLN A 395 16.49 11.72 -14.28
CA GLN A 395 17.18 11.54 -15.57
C GLN A 395 17.84 10.17 -15.72
N ARG A 396 18.17 9.48 -14.62
CA ARG A 396 18.90 8.20 -14.63
C ARG A 396 18.05 7.00 -14.23
N PHE A 397 17.06 7.20 -13.35
CA PHE A 397 16.29 6.10 -12.76
C PHE A 397 15.46 5.40 -13.84
N GLY A 398 15.54 4.06 -13.87
CA GLY A 398 14.88 3.21 -14.85
C GLY A 398 15.68 2.97 -16.13
N ALA A 399 16.86 3.60 -16.28
CA ALA A 399 17.79 3.25 -17.36
C ALA A 399 18.36 1.82 -17.16
N ARG A 400 18.34 1.34 -15.90
CA ARG A 400 18.71 -0.01 -15.50
C ARG A 400 17.47 -0.75 -15.00
N PRO A 401 17.20 -2.00 -15.41
CA PRO A 401 16.04 -2.74 -14.92
C PRO A 401 16.06 -2.98 -13.40
N GLU A 402 17.25 -2.99 -12.80
CA GLU A 402 17.44 -3.17 -11.37
C GLU A 402 16.91 -1.98 -10.56
N ASP A 403 16.71 -0.81 -11.18
CA ASP A 403 16.13 0.37 -10.51
C ASP A 403 14.65 0.12 -10.18
N ASN A 404 13.92 -0.57 -11.06
CA ASN A 404 12.50 -0.84 -10.88
C ASN A 404 12.08 -2.25 -11.35
N PRO A 405 12.62 -3.31 -10.73
CA PRO A 405 12.39 -4.68 -11.16
C PRO A 405 10.89 -5.01 -11.16
N GLY A 406 10.43 -5.65 -12.24
CA GLY A 406 9.05 -6.14 -12.38
C GLY A 406 8.04 -5.04 -12.67
N ARG A 407 8.49 -3.85 -13.06
CA ARG A 407 7.64 -2.72 -13.43
C ARG A 407 8.16 -2.16 -14.75
N LEU A 408 7.43 -2.39 -15.84
CA LEU A 408 7.76 -1.96 -17.20
C LEU A 408 9.18 -2.36 -17.63
N SER A 409 9.58 -3.59 -17.35
CA SER A 409 10.90 -4.11 -17.73
C SER A 409 10.90 -4.51 -19.20
N LEU A 410 11.83 -3.95 -19.98
CA LEU A 410 11.86 -4.10 -21.44
C LEU A 410 12.93 -5.10 -21.85
N LEU A 411 12.56 -6.03 -22.73
CA LEU A 411 13.48 -7.00 -23.31
C LEU A 411 13.27 -7.15 -24.82
N ARG A 412 14.27 -7.70 -25.50
CA ARG A 412 14.19 -8.16 -26.89
C ARG A 412 14.47 -9.64 -26.98
N TYR A 413 13.75 -10.33 -27.86
CA TYR A 413 13.94 -11.75 -28.12
C TYR A 413 13.67 -12.07 -29.58
N ARG A 414 14.70 -12.47 -30.34
CA ARG A 414 14.56 -12.87 -31.76
C ARG A 414 13.78 -11.85 -32.62
N GLY A 415 14.02 -10.57 -32.40
CA GLY A 415 13.34 -9.46 -33.09
C GLY A 415 11.94 -9.12 -32.54
N ALA A 416 11.43 -9.84 -31.54
CA ALA A 416 10.25 -9.49 -30.77
C ALA A 416 10.59 -8.53 -29.61
N ARG A 417 9.60 -7.74 -29.20
CA ARG A 417 9.64 -6.83 -28.06
C ARG A 417 8.90 -7.46 -26.90
N LEU A 418 9.51 -7.52 -25.72
CA LEU A 418 8.93 -8.09 -24.51
C LEU A 418 8.81 -6.99 -23.46
N VAL A 419 7.66 -6.95 -22.80
CA VAL A 419 7.39 -6.08 -21.65
C VAL A 419 6.98 -6.96 -20.49
N VAL A 420 7.82 -7.02 -19.46
CA VAL A 420 7.52 -7.73 -18.20
C VAL A 420 7.01 -6.71 -17.18
N ASP A 421 5.82 -6.97 -16.63
CA ASP A 421 5.16 -6.07 -15.68
C ASP A 421 4.35 -6.85 -14.63
N PHE A 422 4.02 -6.23 -13.51
CA PHE A 422 3.21 -6.80 -12.42
C PHE A 422 1.72 -6.42 -12.50
N VAL A 423 1.28 -5.85 -13.62
CA VAL A 423 -0.10 -5.46 -13.87
C VAL A 423 -1.09 -6.56 -13.44
N HIS A 424 -2.01 -6.23 -12.52
CA HIS A 424 -2.89 -7.20 -11.84
C HIS A 424 -4.28 -6.66 -11.54
N ASN A 425 -4.66 -5.49 -12.07
CA ASN A 425 -6.02 -4.96 -11.99
C ASN A 425 -6.41 -4.22 -13.30
N PRO A 426 -7.71 -3.97 -13.55
CA PRO A 426 -8.18 -3.37 -14.79
C PRO A 426 -7.54 -2.00 -15.10
N ASP A 427 -7.48 -1.12 -14.09
CA ASP A 427 -6.87 0.22 -14.22
C ASP A 427 -5.39 0.15 -14.66
N GLY A 428 -4.63 -0.78 -14.08
CA GLY A 428 -3.24 -1.01 -14.47
C GLY A 428 -3.11 -1.49 -15.92
N TRP A 429 -4.02 -2.34 -16.40
CA TRP A 429 -4.02 -2.79 -17.80
C TRP A 429 -4.33 -1.66 -18.77
N TYR A 430 -5.34 -0.82 -18.49
CA TYR A 430 -5.62 0.34 -19.31
C TYR A 430 -4.42 1.31 -19.35
N ALA A 431 -3.77 1.54 -18.21
CA ALA A 431 -2.58 2.39 -18.13
C ALA A 431 -1.39 1.83 -18.91
N LEU A 432 -1.15 0.52 -18.82
CA LEU A 432 -0.09 -0.16 -19.56
C LEU A 432 -0.38 -0.15 -21.07
N TRP A 433 -1.62 -0.43 -21.47
CA TRP A 433 -2.02 -0.36 -22.88
C TRP A 433 -1.88 1.05 -23.45
N HIS A 434 -2.27 2.08 -22.69
CA HIS A 434 -2.05 3.45 -23.10
C HIS A 434 -0.57 3.74 -23.40
N ALA A 435 0.35 3.20 -22.58
CA ALA A 435 1.79 3.37 -22.78
C ALA A 435 2.31 2.61 -24.01
N LEU A 436 1.76 1.42 -24.29
CA LEU A 436 2.26 0.51 -25.31
C LEU A 436 1.55 0.60 -26.67
N ARG A 437 0.40 1.28 -26.77
CA ARG A 437 -0.45 1.28 -27.98
C ARG A 437 0.27 1.74 -29.25
N HIS A 438 1.24 2.64 -29.10
CA HIS A 438 2.02 3.21 -30.20
C HIS A 438 3.29 2.41 -30.51
N VAL A 439 3.62 1.41 -29.70
CA VAL A 439 4.75 0.51 -29.97
C VAL A 439 4.39 -0.33 -31.20
N PRO A 440 5.21 -0.29 -32.27
CA PRO A 440 4.94 -1.08 -33.47
C PRO A 440 4.94 -2.58 -33.15
N ALA A 441 3.85 -3.25 -33.52
CA ALA A 441 3.66 -4.67 -33.30
C ALA A 441 2.95 -5.32 -34.49
N THR A 442 3.52 -6.41 -35.00
CA THR A 442 2.87 -7.25 -36.04
C THR A 442 1.78 -8.11 -35.42
N ARG A 443 2.02 -8.59 -34.18
CA ARG A 443 1.04 -9.24 -33.32
C ARG A 443 1.27 -8.82 -31.88
N ARG A 444 0.20 -8.86 -31.08
CA ARG A 444 0.25 -8.69 -29.62
C ARG A 444 -0.04 -10.01 -28.93
N VAL A 445 0.87 -10.43 -28.07
CA VAL A 445 0.71 -11.64 -27.25
C VAL A 445 0.71 -11.23 -25.79
N VAL A 446 -0.24 -11.74 -25.01
CA VAL A 446 -0.38 -11.43 -23.59
C VAL A 446 -0.25 -12.69 -22.76
N VAL A 447 0.57 -12.66 -21.71
CA VAL A 447 0.50 -13.63 -20.61
C VAL A 447 -0.24 -12.97 -19.45
N VAL A 448 -1.31 -13.61 -18.95
CA VAL A 448 -2.12 -13.07 -17.86
C VAL A 448 -2.61 -14.17 -16.92
N GLY A 449 -2.63 -13.86 -15.63
CA GLY A 449 -3.23 -14.67 -14.56
C GLY A 449 -3.75 -13.74 -13.47
N GLN A 450 -4.46 -14.30 -12.49
CA GLN A 450 -5.03 -13.52 -11.39
C GLN A 450 -5.11 -14.33 -10.10
N ALA A 451 -4.99 -13.65 -8.95
CA ALA A 451 -5.20 -14.25 -7.63
C ALA A 451 -6.69 -14.57 -7.39
N GLY A 452 -6.97 -15.63 -6.61
CA GLY A 452 -8.34 -16.13 -6.42
C GLY A 452 -9.20 -15.33 -5.44
N ASP A 453 -8.66 -14.31 -4.77
CA ASP A 453 -9.39 -13.43 -3.84
C ASP A 453 -10.15 -12.29 -4.54
N ARG A 454 -10.14 -12.23 -5.88
CA ARG A 454 -11.02 -11.33 -6.64
C ARG A 454 -12.40 -11.93 -6.82
N ASP A 455 -13.45 -11.11 -6.73
CA ASP A 455 -14.80 -11.53 -7.08
C ASP A 455 -14.97 -11.72 -8.61
N ASP A 456 -16.07 -12.33 -9.01
CA ASP A 456 -16.34 -12.65 -10.42
C ASP A 456 -16.50 -11.40 -11.29
N GLY A 457 -17.06 -10.31 -10.76
CA GLY A 457 -17.21 -9.05 -11.50
C GLY A 457 -15.85 -8.41 -11.79
N ALA A 458 -14.94 -8.43 -10.81
CA ALA A 458 -13.58 -7.96 -10.97
C ALA A 458 -12.78 -8.79 -11.99
N LEU A 459 -13.03 -10.11 -12.07
CA LEU A 459 -12.44 -10.97 -13.11
C LEU A 459 -12.99 -10.63 -14.50
N ASP A 460 -14.29 -10.30 -14.60
CA ASP A 460 -14.92 -9.91 -15.85
C ASP A 460 -14.38 -8.54 -16.33
N GLU A 461 -14.22 -7.56 -15.43
CA GLU A 461 -13.56 -6.27 -15.72
C GLU A 461 -12.10 -6.44 -16.13
N MET A 462 -11.37 -7.33 -15.46
CA MET A 462 -9.99 -7.66 -15.79
C MET A 462 -9.88 -8.20 -17.23
N ALA A 463 -10.76 -9.13 -17.62
CA ALA A 463 -10.79 -9.64 -18.99
C ALA A 463 -11.05 -8.53 -20.01
N ASN A 464 -12.00 -7.63 -19.73
CA ASN A 464 -12.29 -6.49 -20.60
C ASN A 464 -11.09 -5.55 -20.76
N ALA A 465 -10.35 -5.29 -19.68
CA ALA A 465 -9.15 -4.45 -19.72
C ALA A 465 -8.01 -5.10 -20.50
N VAL A 466 -7.77 -6.40 -20.30
CA VAL A 466 -6.79 -7.16 -21.08
C VAL A 466 -7.14 -7.16 -22.57
N TRP A 467 -8.43 -7.33 -22.90
CA TRP A 467 -8.93 -7.44 -24.26
C TRP A 467 -9.08 -6.10 -25.00
N SER A 468 -8.93 -4.95 -24.33
CA SER A 468 -9.23 -3.63 -24.93
C SER A 468 -8.39 -3.30 -26.16
N GLU A 469 -7.15 -3.78 -26.24
CA GLU A 469 -6.25 -3.65 -27.39
C GLU A 469 -6.27 -4.87 -28.34
N ARG A 470 -7.23 -5.78 -28.13
CA ARG A 470 -7.50 -6.99 -28.94
C ARG A 470 -6.23 -7.79 -29.28
N PRO A 471 -5.51 -8.31 -28.27
CA PRO A 471 -4.31 -9.12 -28.51
C PRO A 471 -4.62 -10.33 -29.40
N ASP A 472 -3.70 -10.65 -30.30
CA ASP A 472 -3.80 -11.80 -31.21
C ASP A 472 -3.75 -13.14 -30.49
N LEU A 473 -3.11 -13.19 -29.32
CA LEU A 473 -2.99 -14.38 -28.48
C LEU A 473 -2.98 -14.00 -27.00
N VAL A 474 -3.82 -14.67 -26.21
CA VAL A 474 -3.81 -14.57 -24.75
C VAL A 474 -3.46 -15.93 -24.15
N ILE A 475 -2.37 -15.97 -23.41
CA ILE A 475 -1.88 -17.12 -22.66
C ILE A 475 -2.28 -16.92 -21.20
N LEU A 476 -3.27 -17.71 -20.79
CA LEU A 476 -3.80 -17.75 -19.44
C LEU A 476 -2.94 -18.68 -18.58
N LYS A 477 -2.49 -18.17 -17.44
CA LYS A 477 -1.74 -18.93 -16.42
C LYS A 477 -2.56 -19.06 -15.15
N GLU A 478 -2.33 -20.16 -14.43
CA GLU A 478 -2.78 -20.33 -13.06
C GLU A 478 -1.71 -19.81 -12.09
N LEU A 479 -2.12 -19.42 -10.87
CA LEU A 479 -1.24 -18.99 -9.80
C LEU A 479 -1.42 -19.90 -8.57
N PRO A 480 -0.80 -21.09 -8.53
CA PRO A 480 -1.07 -22.10 -7.49
C PRO A 480 -0.89 -21.60 -6.05
N LYS A 481 0.10 -20.73 -5.81
CA LYS A 481 0.35 -20.12 -4.49
C LYS A 481 -0.71 -19.09 -4.09
N TYR A 482 -1.45 -18.54 -5.05
CA TYR A 482 -2.38 -17.42 -4.87
C TYR A 482 -3.84 -17.81 -5.19
N ARG A 483 -4.20 -19.08 -5.04
CA ARG A 483 -5.59 -19.55 -5.19
C ARG A 483 -6.55 -18.93 -4.18
N ARG A 484 -6.06 -18.57 -2.98
CA ARG A 484 -6.83 -17.85 -1.93
C ARG A 484 -8.20 -18.46 -1.62
N GLY A 485 -8.29 -19.79 -1.64
CA GLY A 485 -9.53 -20.53 -1.35
C GLY A 485 -10.35 -20.92 -2.58
N ARG A 486 -10.07 -20.39 -3.77
CA ARG A 486 -10.68 -20.88 -5.02
C ARG A 486 -10.09 -22.25 -5.44
N PRO A 487 -10.91 -23.17 -5.97
CA PRO A 487 -10.47 -24.39 -6.62
C PRO A 487 -9.42 -24.16 -7.71
N ALA A 488 -8.58 -25.17 -7.95
CA ALA A 488 -7.56 -25.13 -8.99
C ALA A 488 -8.21 -24.84 -10.36
N PHE A 489 -7.57 -23.96 -11.15
CA PHE A 489 -7.99 -23.57 -12.49
C PHE A 489 -9.28 -22.76 -12.58
N GLU A 490 -10.03 -22.58 -11.49
CA GLU A 490 -11.32 -21.88 -11.56
C GLU A 490 -11.15 -20.42 -11.99
N THR A 491 -10.18 -19.70 -11.40
CA THR A 491 -9.87 -18.31 -11.77
C THR A 491 -9.45 -18.21 -13.23
N ARG A 492 -8.58 -19.12 -13.69
CA ARG A 492 -8.12 -19.19 -15.08
C ARG A 492 -9.28 -19.41 -16.06
N GLU A 493 -10.15 -20.37 -15.77
CA GLU A 493 -11.29 -20.69 -16.63
C GLU A 493 -12.36 -19.59 -16.60
N ARG A 494 -12.56 -18.91 -15.46
CA ARG A 494 -13.44 -17.74 -15.39
C ARG A 494 -12.92 -16.60 -16.26
N LEU A 495 -11.63 -16.29 -16.15
CA LEU A 495 -10.98 -15.28 -16.98
C LEU A 495 -11.07 -15.63 -18.47
N ALA A 496 -10.91 -16.91 -18.83
CA ALA A 496 -11.10 -17.38 -20.20
C ALA A 496 -12.53 -17.12 -20.71
N ARG A 497 -13.55 -17.50 -19.93
CA ARG A 497 -14.96 -17.26 -20.30
C ARG A 497 -15.26 -15.77 -20.45
N ALA A 498 -14.74 -14.95 -19.55
CA ALA A 498 -14.90 -13.50 -19.60
C ALA A 498 -14.23 -12.89 -20.84
N LEU A 499 -13.04 -13.35 -21.22
CA LEU A 499 -12.38 -12.94 -22.48
C LEU A 499 -13.22 -13.30 -23.70
N VAL A 500 -13.79 -14.52 -23.75
CA VAL A 500 -14.70 -14.92 -24.84
C VAL A 500 -15.94 -14.03 -24.88
N ALA A 501 -16.53 -13.72 -23.72
CA ALA A 501 -17.66 -12.80 -23.63
C ALA A 501 -17.31 -11.38 -24.09
N ALA A 502 -16.06 -10.93 -23.87
CA ALA A 502 -15.53 -9.66 -24.37
C ALA A 502 -15.25 -9.67 -25.89
N GLY A 503 -15.34 -10.83 -26.55
CA GLY A 503 -15.18 -11.00 -27.99
C GLY A 503 -13.90 -11.71 -28.43
N ALA A 504 -13.14 -12.30 -27.50
CA ALA A 504 -12.03 -13.17 -27.85
C ALA A 504 -12.52 -14.46 -28.51
N ARG A 505 -11.78 -14.93 -29.52
CA ARG A 505 -12.03 -16.25 -30.11
C ARG A 505 -11.36 -17.32 -29.25
N GLU A 506 -12.00 -18.48 -29.11
CA GLU A 506 -11.43 -19.59 -28.32
C GLU A 506 -10.05 -20.03 -28.83
N ASP A 507 -9.81 -19.97 -30.15
CA ASP A 507 -8.52 -20.32 -30.77
C ASP A 507 -7.41 -19.28 -30.54
N ALA A 508 -7.76 -18.08 -30.05
CA ALA A 508 -6.82 -17.06 -29.60
C ALA A 508 -6.45 -17.20 -28.10
N LEU A 509 -7.04 -18.17 -27.40
CA LEU A 509 -6.74 -18.43 -25.99
C LEU A 509 -5.86 -19.68 -25.84
N ARG A 510 -4.87 -19.62 -24.95
CA ARG A 510 -4.08 -20.78 -24.52
C ARG A 510 -4.11 -20.85 -23.00
N ARG A 511 -4.18 -22.06 -22.46
CA ARG A 511 -4.22 -22.31 -21.02
C ARG A 511 -2.96 -23.06 -20.62
N THR A 512 -2.36 -22.64 -19.53
CA THR A 512 -1.17 -23.23 -18.92
C THR A 512 -1.39 -23.36 -17.42
N ASP A 513 -0.65 -24.25 -16.77
CA ASP A 513 -0.87 -24.59 -15.37
C ASP A 513 0.02 -23.78 -14.42
N THR A 514 1.05 -23.12 -14.97
CA THR A 514 1.98 -22.29 -14.21
C THR A 514 2.43 -21.05 -14.97
N GLU A 515 2.94 -20.05 -14.25
CA GLU A 515 3.59 -18.88 -14.83
C GLU A 515 4.79 -19.27 -15.71
N GLY A 516 5.61 -20.22 -15.27
CA GLY A 516 6.77 -20.69 -16.04
C GLY A 516 6.38 -21.31 -17.40
N GLU A 517 5.35 -22.16 -17.43
CA GLU A 517 4.82 -22.73 -18.68
C GLU A 517 4.27 -21.66 -19.62
N ALA A 518 3.60 -20.64 -19.07
CA ALA A 518 3.09 -19.53 -19.86
C ALA A 518 4.21 -18.72 -20.53
N LEU A 519 5.30 -18.45 -19.79
CA LEU A 519 6.49 -17.77 -20.31
C LEU A 519 7.20 -18.62 -21.38
N GLN A 520 7.31 -19.93 -21.16
CA GLN A 520 7.83 -20.88 -22.14
C GLN A 520 7.04 -20.85 -23.45
N LEU A 521 5.71 -20.92 -23.36
CA LEU A 521 4.84 -20.84 -24.53
C LEU A 521 4.96 -19.49 -25.23
N ALA A 522 5.01 -18.38 -24.47
CA ALA A 522 5.15 -17.03 -25.01
C ALA A 522 6.43 -16.89 -25.86
N LEU A 523 7.58 -17.36 -25.37
CA LEU A 523 8.82 -17.35 -26.16
C LEU A 523 8.76 -18.30 -27.36
N ALA A 524 8.13 -19.47 -27.23
CA ALA A 524 8.04 -20.44 -28.30
C ALA A 524 7.22 -19.93 -29.50
N VAL A 525 6.21 -19.10 -29.26
CA VAL A 525 5.35 -18.52 -30.32
C VAL A 525 5.80 -17.15 -30.80
N ALA A 526 6.82 -16.55 -30.15
CA ALA A 526 7.35 -15.24 -30.49
C ALA A 526 7.93 -15.21 -31.90
N ARG A 527 7.57 -14.18 -32.66
CA ARG A 527 8.08 -13.90 -34.01
C ARG A 527 8.66 -12.49 -34.05
N GLU A 528 9.54 -12.27 -35.01
CA GLU A 528 10.06 -10.94 -35.31
C GLU A 528 8.91 -9.92 -35.48
N GLY A 529 9.05 -8.77 -34.84
CA GLY A 529 8.04 -7.70 -34.87
C GLY A 529 6.87 -7.86 -33.90
N ASP A 530 6.74 -8.98 -33.18
CA ASP A 530 5.71 -9.13 -32.15
C ASP A 530 5.98 -8.21 -30.94
N LEU A 531 4.90 -7.87 -30.22
CA LEU A 531 4.94 -7.30 -28.87
C LEU A 531 4.32 -8.29 -27.88
N LEU A 532 5.11 -8.74 -26.92
CA LEU A 532 4.71 -9.64 -25.84
C LEU A 532 4.58 -8.84 -24.55
N VAL A 533 3.40 -8.86 -23.94
CA VAL A 533 3.17 -8.32 -22.59
C VAL A 533 3.05 -9.47 -21.61
N LEU A 534 4.03 -9.58 -20.73
CA LEU A 534 4.20 -10.68 -19.80
C LEU A 534 3.85 -10.19 -18.40
N ALA A 535 2.59 -10.38 -17.98
CA ALA A 535 2.22 -10.13 -16.59
C ALA A 535 2.88 -11.21 -15.73
N VAL A 536 3.77 -10.85 -14.82
CA VAL A 536 4.53 -11.74 -13.93
C VAL A 536 4.19 -11.41 -12.49
N HIS A 537 3.69 -12.39 -11.74
CA HIS A 537 3.06 -12.22 -10.43
C HIS A 537 3.64 -13.11 -9.34
N ASP A 538 4.28 -14.23 -9.70
CA ASP A 538 4.80 -15.18 -8.71
C ASP A 538 6.30 -14.97 -8.43
N ASP A 539 7.15 -15.16 -9.43
CA ASP A 539 8.60 -15.09 -9.26
C ASP A 539 9.25 -14.28 -10.37
N TYR A 540 9.26 -12.95 -10.20
CA TYR A 540 9.91 -12.04 -11.16
C TYR A 540 11.38 -12.37 -11.38
N ARG A 541 12.13 -12.71 -10.31
CA ARG A 541 13.57 -12.97 -10.44
C ARG A 541 13.83 -14.25 -11.23
N GLY A 542 13.12 -15.33 -10.88
CA GLY A 542 13.18 -16.58 -11.62
C GLY A 542 12.73 -16.41 -13.07
N ALA A 543 11.66 -15.65 -13.30
CA ALA A 543 11.18 -15.34 -14.64
C ALA A 543 12.23 -14.59 -15.48
N MET A 544 12.84 -13.53 -14.94
CA MET A 544 13.88 -12.76 -15.64
C MET A 544 15.13 -13.60 -15.91
N GLN A 545 15.60 -14.36 -14.92
CA GLN A 545 16.75 -15.24 -15.08
C GLN A 545 16.49 -16.28 -16.18
N TRP A 546 15.30 -16.87 -16.21
CA TRP A 546 14.90 -17.83 -17.23
C TRP A 546 14.80 -17.20 -18.62
N LEU A 547 14.17 -16.01 -18.74
CA LEU A 547 14.07 -15.27 -19.99
C LEU A 547 15.46 -14.96 -20.57
N GLN A 548 16.39 -14.51 -19.73
CA GLN A 548 17.76 -14.23 -20.14
C GLN A 548 18.53 -15.49 -20.55
N GLN A 549 18.38 -16.59 -19.80
CA GLN A 549 18.96 -17.89 -20.19
C GLN A 549 18.41 -18.41 -21.52
N ALA A 550 17.14 -18.12 -21.82
CA ALA A 550 16.52 -18.44 -23.10
C ALA A 550 17.01 -17.54 -24.26
N GLY A 551 17.78 -16.48 -23.96
CA GLY A 551 18.36 -15.55 -24.93
C GLY A 551 17.59 -14.24 -25.09
N ALA A 552 16.73 -13.86 -24.15
CA ALA A 552 16.14 -12.52 -24.13
C ALA A 552 17.12 -11.50 -23.54
N GLU A 553 17.28 -10.38 -24.22
CA GLU A 553 18.21 -9.32 -23.83
C GLU A 553 17.44 -8.14 -23.23
N VAL A 554 17.90 -7.67 -22.07
CA VAL A 554 17.38 -6.43 -21.48
C VAL A 554 17.73 -5.24 -22.37
N VAL A 555 16.77 -4.33 -22.54
CA VAL A 555 16.97 -3.09 -23.30
C VAL A 555 16.44 -1.88 -22.54
N SER A 556 16.95 -0.69 -22.85
CA SER A 556 16.47 0.59 -22.29
C SER A 556 15.36 1.24 -23.11
N SER A 557 15.10 0.74 -24.32
CA SER A 557 14.06 1.23 -25.24
C SER A 557 13.45 0.10 -26.07
N LEU A 558 12.19 0.27 -26.47
CA LEU A 558 11.48 -0.61 -27.39
C LEU A 558 11.70 -0.23 -28.88
N GLU A 559 12.32 0.91 -29.16
CA GLU A 559 12.69 1.35 -30.52
C GLU A 559 13.86 0.57 -31.09
#